data_AF-A0A1H4Z1X3-F1
#
_entry.id   AF-A0A1H4Z1X3-F1
#
_cell.length_a   1.000
_cell.length_b   1.000
_cell.length_c   1.000
_cell.angle_alpha   90.00
_cell.angle_beta   90.00
_cell.angle_gamma   90.00
#
_symmetry.space_group_name_H-M   'P 1'
#
loop_
_entity.id
_entity.type
_entity.pdbx_description
1 polymer ?
#
loop_
_entity_poly.entity_id
_entity_poly.type
_entity_poly.pdbx_seq_one_letter_code
_entity_poly.pdbx_strand_id
1 'polypeptide(L)'
;MERAVALYASDMPSRYHLQGPEDRNLIGWIAQGVARLGREEVRRRASYLCGHRKLWLRDMTTPEIDRRHKERFPSVRRLSLAESMASTSLLWLRPVPAAQAIPALIDGPCPKCDGAGKLWANWVIDDASGWFEEGYGPCWVCQPEDGAA
;
A
#
# COMPACT_ATOMS: atom_id res chain seq x y z
N MET A 1 4.63 -4.79 -1.57
CA MET A 1 4.36 -4.37 -0.18
C MET A 1 4.44 -5.50 0.83
N GLU A 2 3.87 -6.71 0.60
CA GLU A 2 3.97 -7.84 1.55
C GLU A 2 5.41 -8.17 1.98
N ARG A 3 6.36 -8.25 1.03
CA ARG A 3 7.78 -8.46 1.34
C ARG A 3 8.36 -7.39 2.26
N ALA A 4 7.99 -6.12 2.06
CA ALA A 4 8.46 -5.02 2.90
C ALA A 4 7.93 -5.17 4.33
N VAL A 5 6.65 -5.54 4.50
CA VAL A 5 6.07 -5.79 5.83
C VAL A 5 6.72 -7.00 6.51
N ALA A 6 6.93 -8.09 5.77
CA ALA A 6 7.63 -9.25 6.31
C ALA A 6 9.07 -8.89 6.73
N LEU A 7 9.82 -8.20 5.87
CA LEU A 7 11.15 -7.71 6.18
C LEU A 7 11.16 -6.68 7.31
N TYR A 8 10.09 -5.92 7.53
CA TYR A 8 9.98 -5.00 8.67
C TYR A 8 9.88 -5.76 10.00
N ALA A 9 9.14 -6.86 10.03
CA ALA A 9 8.91 -7.69 11.23
C ALA A 9 10.00 -8.75 11.49
N SER A 10 10.94 -8.92 10.56
CA SER A 10 12.05 -9.87 10.69
C SER A 10 13.22 -9.31 11.50
N ASP A 11 14.21 -10.16 11.75
CA ASP A 11 15.50 -9.76 12.34
C ASP A 11 16.46 -9.16 11.31
N MET A 12 15.98 -8.71 10.15
CA MET A 12 16.84 -8.08 9.15
C MET A 12 17.64 -6.93 9.81
N PRO A 13 18.98 -6.97 9.75
CA PRO A 13 19.82 -5.95 10.36
C PRO A 13 19.54 -4.55 9.81
N SER A 14 19.69 -3.54 10.66
CA SER A 14 19.51 -2.13 10.25
C SER A 14 20.60 -1.61 9.29
N ARG A 15 21.67 -2.39 9.10
CA ARG A 15 22.78 -2.13 8.18
C ARG A 15 23.02 -3.40 7.37
N TYR A 16 22.12 -3.67 6.43
CA TYR A 16 22.25 -4.80 5.52
C TYR A 16 22.46 -4.30 4.09
N HIS A 17 23.35 -4.99 3.37
CA HIS A 17 23.57 -4.80 1.95
C HIS A 17 23.33 -6.14 1.25
N LEU A 18 22.55 -6.09 0.17
CA LEU A 18 22.29 -7.24 -0.68
C LEU A 18 23.59 -7.83 -1.20
N GLN A 19 23.72 -9.16 -1.05
CA GLN A 19 24.91 -9.89 -1.46
C GLN A 19 24.83 -10.45 -2.88
N GLY A 20 23.69 -10.25 -3.57
CA GLY A 20 23.49 -10.72 -4.94
C GLY A 20 22.06 -11.15 -5.23
N PRO A 21 21.83 -11.80 -6.39
CA PRO A 21 20.51 -12.20 -6.86
C PRO A 21 19.84 -13.30 -6.03
N GLU A 22 20.64 -14.17 -5.42
CA GLU A 22 20.17 -15.30 -4.59
C GLU A 22 20.49 -15.10 -3.11
N ASP A 23 20.19 -13.92 -2.61
CA ASP A 23 20.42 -13.58 -1.21
C ASP A 23 19.53 -14.41 -0.28
N ARG A 24 20.05 -15.56 0.16
CA ARG A 24 19.34 -16.49 1.05
C ARG A 24 18.99 -15.88 2.40
N ASN A 25 19.77 -14.91 2.87
CA ASN A 25 19.46 -14.21 4.12
C ASN A 25 18.18 -13.39 3.96
N LEU A 26 18.04 -12.68 2.83
CA LEU A 26 16.85 -11.90 2.54
C LEU A 26 15.60 -12.78 2.44
N ILE A 27 15.69 -13.91 1.74
CA ILE A 27 14.58 -14.87 1.63
C ILE A 27 14.24 -15.44 3.02
N GLY A 28 15.26 -15.80 3.79
CA GLY A 28 15.10 -16.27 5.18
C GLY A 28 14.39 -15.25 6.06
N TRP A 29 14.73 -13.97 5.96
CA TRP A 29 14.06 -12.90 6.70
C TRP A 29 12.64 -12.63 6.24
N ILE A 30 12.34 -12.75 4.93
CA ILE A 30 10.95 -12.67 4.45
C ILE A 30 10.15 -13.82 5.07
N ALA A 31 10.64 -15.06 5.01
CA ALA A 31 9.97 -16.21 5.60
C ALA A 31 9.79 -16.05 7.12
N GLN A 32 10.83 -15.58 7.82
CA GLN A 32 10.80 -15.30 9.26
C GLN A 32 9.73 -14.25 9.61
N GLY A 33 9.66 -13.15 8.87
CA GLY A 33 8.66 -12.10 9.07
C GLY A 33 7.23 -12.60 8.84
N VAL A 34 7.01 -13.41 7.81
CA VAL A 34 5.72 -14.08 7.57
C VAL A 34 5.38 -15.05 8.69
N ALA A 35 6.34 -15.83 9.19
CA ALA A 35 6.12 -16.76 10.29
C ALA A 35 5.74 -16.04 11.60
N ARG A 36 6.30 -14.84 11.85
CA ARG A 36 6.01 -14.05 13.06
C ARG A 36 4.64 -13.38 13.05
N LEU A 37 4.27 -12.77 11.92
CA LEU A 37 3.02 -12.03 11.81
C LEU A 37 1.85 -12.90 11.36
N GLY A 38 2.12 -13.98 10.64
CA GLY A 38 1.12 -14.71 9.87
C GLY A 38 0.86 -14.06 8.50
N ARG A 39 0.49 -14.87 7.51
CA ARG A 39 0.26 -14.44 6.12
C ARG A 39 -0.82 -13.37 6.00
N GLU A 40 -1.94 -13.54 6.71
CA GLU A 40 -3.09 -12.64 6.64
C GLU A 40 -2.74 -11.25 7.17
N GLU A 41 -2.04 -11.18 8.30
CA GLU A 41 -1.63 -9.91 8.89
C GLU A 41 -0.57 -9.20 8.04
N VAL A 42 0.36 -9.95 7.45
CA VAL A 42 1.31 -9.39 6.46
C VAL A 42 0.55 -8.75 5.31
N ARG A 43 -0.45 -9.45 4.76
CA ARG A 43 -1.27 -8.93 3.65
C ARG A 43 -2.06 -7.70 4.06
N ARG A 44 -2.70 -7.73 5.24
CA ARG A 44 -3.47 -6.61 5.79
C ARG A 44 -2.60 -5.36 6.01
N ARG A 45 -1.45 -5.50 6.68
CA ARG A 45 -0.51 -4.38 6.86
C ARG A 45 0.05 -3.87 5.54
N ALA A 46 0.29 -4.76 4.58
CA ALA A 46 0.75 -4.36 3.25
C ALA A 46 -0.31 -3.56 2.49
N SER A 47 -1.60 -3.90 2.66
CA SER A 47 -2.72 -3.11 2.15
C SER A 47 -2.77 -1.71 2.74
N TYR A 48 -2.61 -1.57 4.06
CA TYR A 48 -2.57 -0.26 4.72
C TYR A 48 -1.33 0.56 4.36
N LEU A 49 -0.16 -0.08 4.24
CA LEU A 49 1.06 0.57 3.76
C LEU A 49 0.87 1.10 2.33
N CYS A 50 0.26 0.30 1.45
CA CYS A 50 -0.06 0.69 0.08
C CYS A 50 -1.04 1.86 0.05
N GLY A 51 -2.10 1.83 0.86
CA GLY A 51 -3.08 2.90 0.96
C GLY A 51 -2.48 4.21 1.48
N HIS A 52 -1.72 4.15 2.58
CA HIS A 52 -1.01 5.32 3.11
C HIS A 52 -0.09 5.95 2.06
N ARG A 53 0.71 5.15 1.34
CA ARG A 53 1.59 5.65 0.28
C ARG A 53 0.83 6.32 -0.86
N LYS A 54 -0.32 5.77 -1.28
CA LYS A 54 -1.17 6.37 -2.32
C LYS A 54 -1.76 7.72 -1.87
N LEU A 55 -2.16 7.83 -0.61
CA LEU A 55 -2.67 9.09 -0.04
C LEU A 55 -1.57 10.13 0.10
N TRP A 56 -0.39 9.71 0.58
CA TRP A 56 0.77 10.57 0.74
C TRP A 56 1.24 11.17 -0.58
N LEU A 57 1.31 10.36 -1.65
CA LEU A 57 1.65 10.85 -3.00
C LEU A 57 0.65 11.86 -3.59
N ARG A 58 -0.54 11.99 -2.99
CA ARG A 58 -1.61 12.90 -3.44
C ARG A 58 -1.87 14.02 -2.43
N ASP A 59 -1.02 14.18 -1.42
CA ASP A 59 -1.19 15.14 -0.32
C ASP A 59 -2.56 15.03 0.40
N MET A 60 -3.08 13.80 0.51
CA MET A 60 -4.40 13.52 1.12
C MET A 60 -4.30 12.81 2.48
N THR A 61 -3.12 12.71 3.07
CA THR A 61 -2.96 12.04 4.36
C THR A 61 -3.44 12.93 5.50
N THR A 62 -4.41 12.44 6.28
CA THR A 62 -4.91 13.17 7.46
C THR A 62 -4.06 12.83 8.70
N PRO A 63 -4.09 13.67 9.76
CA PRO A 63 -3.38 13.38 11.01
C PRO A 63 -3.73 12.03 11.63
N GLU A 64 -4.99 11.59 11.53
CA GLU A 64 -5.45 10.30 12.05
C GLU A 64 -4.87 9.12 11.25
N ILE A 65 -4.84 9.23 9.91
CA ILE A 65 -4.22 8.21 9.04
C ILE A 65 -2.72 8.12 9.33
N ASP A 66 -2.05 9.26 9.50
CA ASP A 66 -0.63 9.31 9.84
C ASP A 66 -0.33 8.74 11.22
N ARG A 67 -1.18 9.00 12.22
CA ARG A 67 -1.06 8.42 13.56
C ARG A 67 -1.13 6.89 13.49
N ARG A 68 -2.15 6.35 12.81
CA ARG A 68 -2.32 4.89 12.66
C ARG A 68 -1.19 4.25 11.88
N HIS A 69 -0.67 4.92 10.84
CA HIS A 69 0.52 4.48 10.13
C HIS A 69 1.72 4.36 11.06
N LYS A 70 1.99 5.38 11.88
CA LYS A 70 3.07 5.38 12.87
C LYS A 70 2.88 4.31 13.96
N GLU A 71 1.64 4.00 14.35
CA GLU A 71 1.36 2.90 15.29
C GLU A 71 1.70 1.53 14.71
N ARG A 72 1.40 1.30 13.42
CA ARG A 72 1.76 0.04 12.75
C ARG A 72 3.23 -0.06 12.39
N PHE A 73 3.85 1.07 12.05
CA PHE A 73 5.24 1.17 11.66
C PHE A 73 5.99 2.24 12.49
N PRO A 74 6.25 1.98 13.79
CA PRO A 74 6.88 2.98 14.66
C PRO A 74 8.27 3.44 14.21
N SER A 75 9.02 2.59 13.50
CA SER A 75 10.36 2.92 13.03
C SER A 75 10.37 3.22 11.54
N VAL A 76 10.30 4.51 11.19
CA VAL A 76 10.38 4.99 9.80
C VAL A 76 11.65 4.47 9.12
N ARG A 77 12.80 4.53 9.81
CA ARG A 77 14.07 4.02 9.27
C ARG A 77 14.02 2.54 8.92
N ARG A 78 13.41 1.72 9.79
CA ARG A 78 13.28 0.27 9.56
C ARG A 78 12.33 -0.01 8.40
N LEU A 79 11.26 0.77 8.28
CA LEU A 79 10.31 0.67 7.18
C LEU A 79 10.96 1.04 5.84
N SER A 80 11.67 2.18 5.77
CA SER A 80 12.37 2.60 4.56
C SER A 80 13.41 1.58 4.10
N LEU A 81 14.15 0.98 5.04
CA LEU A 81 15.09 -0.10 4.72
C LEU A 81 14.37 -1.33 4.18
N ALA A 82 13.28 -1.75 4.83
CA ALA A 82 12.49 -2.91 4.40
C ALA A 82 11.86 -2.71 3.01
N GLU A 83 11.32 -1.51 2.72
CA GLU A 83 10.81 -1.14 1.40
C GLU A 83 11.91 -1.12 0.34
N SER A 84 13.09 -0.59 0.67
CA SER A 84 14.24 -0.56 -0.24
C SER A 84 14.68 -1.99 -0.60
N MET A 85 14.90 -2.84 0.41
CA MET A 85 15.32 -4.23 0.21
C MET A 85 14.25 -5.05 -0.53
N ALA A 86 12.97 -4.86 -0.21
CA ALA A 86 11.87 -5.50 -0.93
C ALA A 86 11.83 -5.08 -2.40
N SER A 87 12.04 -3.79 -2.70
CA SER A 87 12.08 -3.27 -4.07
C SER A 87 13.24 -3.86 -4.86
N THR A 88 14.45 -3.87 -4.30
CA THR A 88 15.63 -4.41 -4.99
C THR A 88 15.53 -5.93 -5.20
N SER A 89 14.83 -6.65 -4.31
CA SER A 89 14.60 -8.09 -4.48
C SER A 89 13.77 -8.44 -5.72
N LEU A 90 12.90 -7.54 -6.20
CA LEU A 90 12.08 -7.78 -7.40
C LEU A 90 12.90 -7.79 -8.69
N LEU A 91 14.08 -7.15 -8.70
CA LEU A 91 15.01 -7.23 -9.83
C LEU A 91 15.50 -8.67 -10.06
N TRP A 92 15.56 -9.46 -9.00
CA TRP A 92 16.18 -10.79 -8.99
C TRP A 92 15.17 -11.92 -8.80
N LEU A 93 14.11 -11.68 -8.02
CA LEU A 93 13.04 -12.62 -7.75
C LEU A 93 11.85 -12.33 -8.67
N ARG A 94 11.70 -13.16 -9.70
CA ARG A 94 10.56 -13.07 -10.62
C ARG A 94 9.24 -13.28 -9.86
N PRO A 95 8.25 -12.39 -10.01
CA PRO A 95 6.91 -12.63 -9.46
C PRO A 95 6.32 -13.89 -10.06
N VAL A 96 5.76 -14.77 -9.22
CA VAL A 96 4.95 -15.89 -9.70
C VAL A 96 3.65 -15.35 -10.29
N PRO A 97 3.14 -15.89 -11.41
CA PRO A 97 1.88 -15.44 -12.01
C PRO A 97 0.67 -15.49 -11.07
N ALA A 98 0.71 -16.36 -10.06
CA ALA A 98 -0.31 -16.47 -9.02
C ALA A 98 -0.24 -15.36 -7.95
N ALA A 99 0.74 -14.45 -8.02
CA ALA A 99 0.85 -13.34 -7.09
C ALA A 99 -0.31 -12.35 -7.32
N GLN A 100 -1.27 -12.36 -6.40
CA GLN A 100 -2.41 -11.44 -6.46
C GLN A 100 -1.96 -10.02 -6.10
N ALA A 101 -2.51 -9.04 -6.81
CA ALA A 101 -2.43 -7.66 -6.39
C ALA A 101 -3.00 -7.50 -4.97
N ILE A 102 -2.34 -6.67 -4.16
CA ILE A 102 -2.80 -6.36 -2.82
C ILE A 102 -3.66 -5.09 -2.93
N PRO A 103 -4.93 -5.12 -2.48
CA PRO A 103 -5.76 -3.92 -2.50
C PRO A 103 -5.15 -2.85 -1.59
N ALA A 104 -5.19 -1.60 -2.01
CA ALA A 104 -4.82 -0.48 -1.16
C ALA A 104 -5.99 -0.16 -0.23
N LEU A 105 -5.76 -0.19 1.09
CA LEU A 105 -6.78 0.09 2.09
C LEU A 105 -6.42 1.36 2.86
N ILE A 106 -7.41 2.21 3.11
CA ILE A 106 -7.26 3.38 3.98
C ILE A 106 -7.37 2.91 5.42
N ASP A 107 -6.40 3.30 6.24
CA ASP A 107 -6.43 3.02 7.67
C ASP A 107 -7.00 4.23 8.42
N GLY A 108 -8.33 4.28 8.52
CA GLY A 108 -9.07 5.41 9.06
C GLY A 108 -10.15 5.92 8.11
N PRO A 109 -10.79 7.05 8.42
CA PRO A 109 -11.81 7.64 7.56
C PRO A 109 -11.21 8.11 6.23
N CYS A 110 -11.98 8.00 5.16
CA CYS A 110 -11.55 8.49 3.86
C CYS A 110 -11.45 10.03 3.88
N PRO A 111 -10.33 10.64 3.46
CA PRO A 111 -10.16 12.10 3.47
C PRO A 111 -11.12 12.84 2.53
N LYS A 112 -11.81 12.13 1.63
CA LYS A 112 -12.73 12.73 0.65
C LYS A 112 -14.19 12.49 0.98
N CYS A 113 -14.56 11.25 1.29
CA CYS A 113 -15.97 10.89 1.52
C CYS A 113 -16.31 10.62 2.99
N ASP A 114 -15.35 10.72 3.90
CA ASP A 114 -15.51 10.40 5.33
C ASP A 114 -16.18 9.05 5.59
N GLY A 115 -15.86 8.05 4.75
CA GLY A 115 -16.42 6.71 4.82
C GLY A 115 -17.78 6.51 4.13
N ALA A 116 -18.39 7.56 3.57
CA ALA A 116 -19.64 7.44 2.82
C ALA A 116 -19.53 6.61 1.53
N GLY A 117 -18.31 6.37 1.04
CA GLY A 117 -18.04 5.59 -0.18
C GLY A 117 -18.45 6.28 -1.48
N LYS A 118 -19.10 7.44 -1.42
CA LYS A 118 -19.59 8.23 -2.54
C LYS A 118 -19.23 9.71 -2.38
N LEU A 119 -19.13 10.42 -3.50
CA LEU A 119 -18.89 11.86 -3.56
C LEU A 119 -19.95 12.50 -4.44
N TRP A 120 -20.41 13.70 -4.07
CA TRP A 120 -21.15 14.54 -5.00
C TRP A 120 -20.17 15.10 -6.04
N ALA A 121 -20.46 14.92 -7.31
CA ALA A 121 -19.65 15.40 -8.40
C ALA A 121 -20.51 15.82 -9.59
N ASN A 122 -19.97 16.74 -10.38
CA ASN A 122 -20.52 17.15 -11.65
C ASN A 122 -19.64 16.53 -12.74
N TRP A 123 -20.17 15.54 -13.44
CA TRP A 123 -19.44 14.79 -14.47
C TRP A 123 -19.65 15.46 -15.82
N VAL A 124 -18.55 15.77 -16.51
CA VAL A 124 -18.62 16.29 -17.88
C VAL A 124 -18.96 15.12 -18.79
N ILE A 125 -20.16 15.15 -19.40
CA ILE A 125 -20.58 14.15 -20.37
C ILE A 125 -20.05 14.52 -21.76
N ASP A 126 -20.11 15.81 -22.08
CA ASP A 126 -19.63 16.38 -23.32
C ASP A 126 -19.05 17.77 -23.04
N ASP A 127 -17.72 17.86 -23.17
CA ASP A 127 -16.97 19.08 -22.90
C ASP A 127 -17.24 20.17 -23.94
N ALA A 128 -17.61 19.79 -25.17
CA ALA A 128 -17.89 20.69 -26.26
C ALA A 128 -19.27 21.36 -26.13
N SER A 129 -20.25 20.66 -25.55
CA SER A 129 -21.61 21.19 -25.34
C SER A 129 -21.86 21.74 -23.94
N GLY A 130 -20.93 21.55 -22.99
CA GLY A 130 -21.08 22.02 -21.61
C GLY A 130 -22.19 21.28 -20.85
N TRP A 131 -22.49 20.05 -21.24
CA TRP A 131 -23.46 19.21 -20.54
C TRP A 131 -22.79 18.50 -19.37
N PHE A 132 -23.37 18.71 -18.18
CA PHE A 132 -22.95 18.08 -16.94
C PHE A 132 -24.08 17.26 -16.36
N GLU A 133 -23.75 16.11 -15.79
CA GLU A 133 -24.65 15.36 -14.91
C GLU A 133 -24.19 15.52 -13.47
N GLU A 134 -25.12 15.90 -12.59
CA GLU A 134 -24.86 16.07 -11.18
C GLU A 134 -25.39 14.86 -10.40
N GLY A 135 -24.58 14.31 -9.52
CA GLY A 135 -25.02 13.20 -8.69
C GLY A 135 -23.95 12.63 -7.78
N TYR A 136 -24.34 11.59 -7.04
CA TYR A 136 -23.40 10.81 -6.24
C TYR A 136 -22.70 9.76 -7.09
N GLY A 137 -21.40 9.95 -7.31
CA GLY A 137 -20.52 8.93 -7.90
C GLY A 137 -19.71 8.19 -6.83
N PRO A 138 -19.04 7.07 -7.19
CA PRO A 138 -18.14 6.37 -6.29
C PRO A 138 -16.98 7.28 -5.86
N CYS A 139 -16.55 7.15 -4.61
CA CYS A 139 -15.39 7.87 -4.14
C CYS A 139 -14.13 7.27 -4.79
N TRP A 140 -13.52 7.99 -5.73
CA TRP A 140 -12.27 7.61 -6.43
C TRP A 140 -11.07 7.30 -5.52
N VAL A 141 -11.14 7.65 -4.23
CA VAL A 141 -10.13 7.28 -3.21
C VAL A 141 -10.43 5.91 -2.59
N CYS A 142 -11.71 5.59 -2.35
CA CYS A 142 -12.15 4.30 -1.79
C CYS A 142 -12.29 3.22 -2.85
N GLN A 143 -12.68 3.61 -4.06
CA GLN A 143 -12.89 2.77 -5.22
C GLN A 143 -12.17 3.46 -6.38
N PRO A 144 -10.89 3.15 -6.64
CA PRO A 144 -10.27 3.60 -7.88
C PRO A 144 -11.13 3.04 -9.03
N GLU A 145 -11.48 3.89 -9.98
CA GLU A 145 -12.26 3.50 -11.15
C GLU A 145 -11.48 2.48 -11.98
N ASP A 146 -11.65 1.20 -11.67
CA ASP A 146 -11.31 0.07 -12.53
C ASP A 146 -12.59 -0.76 -12.66
N GLY A 147 -13.49 -0.25 -13.50
CA GLY A 147 -14.79 -0.82 -13.82
C GLY A 147 -15.28 -0.43 -15.22
N ALA A 148 -14.36 -0.13 -16.15
CA ALA A 148 -14.64 -0.25 -17.57
C ALA A 148 -14.11 -1.62 -18.03
N ALA A 149 -14.95 -2.63 -17.89
CA ALA A 149 -14.84 -3.90 -18.60
C ALA A 149 -16.00 -4.00 -19.59
#